data_AF-A0A3D8PIN9-F1
#
_entry.id   AF-A0A3D8PIN9-F1
#
_cell.length_a   1.000
_cell.length_b   1.000
_cell.length_c   1.000
_cell.angle_alpha   90.00
_cell.angle_beta   90.00
_cell.angle_gamma   90.00
#
_symmetry.space_group_name_H-M   'P 1'
#
loop_
_entity.id
_entity.type
_entity.pdbx_description
1 polymer ?
#
loop_
_entity_poly.entity_id
_entity_poly.type
_entity_poly.pdbx_seq_one_letter_code
_entity_poly.pdbx_strand_id
1 'polypeptide(L)'
;MELNEIEQEEIQAYFNIDNRISNIEYRIEQLRKMFYDQTMATRTECDGLDIYSVGFSPDRNVVPYLDVVLSRERTIEVLRKRKRYLNDYLNTLDPLDKTYLINRYTKKKIPKTINPLDRELYEEILEINEAINFMWDYPPDIRNVELNNETLEKDFDAIATLLGV
;
A
#
# COMPACT_ATOMS: atom_id res chain seq x y z
N MET A 1 3.35 19.12 -19.34
CA MET A 1 3.06 18.66 -17.98
C MET A 1 4.36 18.19 -17.34
N GLU A 2 4.93 18.98 -16.44
CA GLU A 2 6.13 18.56 -15.69
C GLU A 2 5.69 17.53 -14.64
N LEU A 3 6.48 16.45 -14.46
CA LEU A 3 6.23 15.49 -13.38
C LEU A 3 6.57 16.13 -12.04
N ASN A 4 5.62 16.17 -11.12
CA ASN A 4 5.81 16.67 -9.77
C ASN A 4 6.65 15.69 -8.93
N GLU A 5 7.23 16.18 -7.83
CA GLU A 5 8.05 15.36 -6.93
C GLU A 5 7.28 14.12 -6.41
N ILE A 6 5.99 14.29 -6.11
CA ILE A 6 5.08 13.22 -5.66
C ILE A 6 4.94 12.09 -6.70
N GLU A 7 4.82 12.44 -7.97
CA GLU A 7 4.65 11.48 -9.06
C GLU A 7 5.94 10.68 -9.27
N GLN A 8 7.09 11.34 -9.13
CA GLN A 8 8.38 10.67 -9.19
C GLN A 8 8.64 9.74 -7.99
N GLU A 9 8.18 10.13 -6.79
CA GLU A 9 8.18 9.25 -5.61
C GLU A 9 7.30 8.02 -5.84
N GLU A 10 6.16 8.17 -6.51
CA GLU A 10 5.28 7.06 -6.85
C GLU A 10 5.96 6.08 -7.81
N ILE A 11 6.60 6.59 -8.87
CA ILE A 11 7.43 5.76 -9.77
C ILE A 11 8.50 5.02 -8.95
N GLN A 12 9.25 5.75 -8.11
CA GLN A 12 10.29 5.15 -7.27
C GLN A 12 9.73 4.06 -6.32
N ALA A 13 8.51 4.24 -5.81
CA ALA A 13 7.86 3.26 -4.96
C ALA A 13 7.59 1.94 -5.70
N TYR A 14 7.28 1.99 -7.00
CA TYR A 14 7.11 0.82 -7.86
C TYR A 14 8.40 0.01 -8.04
N PHE A 15 9.54 0.67 -8.26
CA PHE A 15 10.84 0.00 -8.33
C PHE A 15 11.30 -0.58 -6.99
N ASN A 16 10.76 -0.09 -5.88
CA ASN A 16 11.08 -0.56 -4.53
C ASN A 16 10.06 -1.56 -3.96
N ILE A 17 9.16 -2.10 -4.78
CA ILE A 17 8.15 -3.07 -4.33
C ILE A 17 8.78 -4.29 -3.64
N ASP A 18 9.89 -4.83 -4.16
CA ASP A 18 10.55 -6.00 -3.55
C ASP A 18 11.05 -5.75 -2.14
N ASN A 19 11.63 -4.56 -1.92
CA ASN A 19 12.08 -4.14 -0.60
C ASN A 19 10.87 -3.99 0.34
N ARG A 20 9.75 -3.46 -0.16
CA ARG A 20 8.50 -3.35 0.61
C ARG A 20 7.93 -4.72 0.97
N ILE A 21 7.86 -5.66 0.02
CA ILE A 21 7.39 -7.03 0.28
C ILE A 21 8.27 -7.70 1.34
N SER A 22 9.59 -7.68 1.15
CA SER A 22 10.54 -8.27 2.11
C SER A 22 10.38 -7.69 3.53
N ASN A 23 10.15 -6.38 3.64
CA ASN A 23 9.92 -5.73 4.92
C ASN A 23 8.60 -6.15 5.58
N ILE A 24 7.53 -6.36 4.79
CA ILE A 24 6.25 -6.84 5.31
C ILE A 24 6.37 -8.29 5.77
N GLU A 25 7.01 -9.15 4.97
CA GLU A 25 7.27 -10.56 5.31
C GLU A 25 8.09 -10.66 6.61
N TYR A 26 9.16 -9.86 6.74
CA TYR A 26 9.93 -9.79 7.98
C TYR A 26 9.06 -9.38 9.19
N ARG A 27 8.16 -8.41 9.02
CA ARG A 27 7.24 -7.97 10.10
C ARG A 27 6.24 -9.05 10.47
N ILE A 28 5.73 -9.85 9.51
CA ILE A 28 4.89 -11.00 9.79
C ILE A 28 5.64 -12.01 10.65
N GLU A 29 6.90 -12.31 10.32
CA GLU A 29 7.74 -13.21 11.13
C GLU A 29 8.00 -12.69 12.55
N GLN A 30 8.19 -11.38 12.72
CA GLN A 30 8.30 -10.80 14.07
C GLN A 30 7.00 -10.91 14.86
N LEU A 31 5.86 -10.62 14.21
CA LEU A 31 4.54 -10.77 14.85
C LEU A 31 4.27 -12.21 15.25
N ARG A 32 4.65 -13.17 14.41
CA ARG A 32 4.54 -14.59 14.70
C ARG A 32 5.32 -14.96 15.96
N LYS A 33 6.58 -14.51 16.08
CA LYS A 33 7.40 -14.74 17.28
C LYS A 33 6.72 -14.16 18.53
N MET A 34 6.33 -12.89 18.48
CA MET A 34 5.65 -12.22 19.59
C MET A 34 4.36 -12.93 20.01
N PHE A 35 3.58 -13.44 19.05
CA PHE A 35 2.36 -14.17 19.32
C PHE A 35 2.63 -15.51 20.03
N TYR A 36 3.69 -16.22 19.68
CA TYR A 36 4.02 -17.51 20.33
C TYR A 36 4.83 -17.35 21.62
N ASP A 37 5.46 -16.19 21.85
CA ASP A 37 6.15 -15.87 23.10
C ASP A 37 5.19 -15.55 24.26
N GLN A 38 3.89 -15.35 23.99
CA GLN A 38 2.90 -15.05 25.01
C GLN A 38 2.43 -16.30 25.78
N THR A 39 1.98 -16.10 27.03
CA THR A 39 1.41 -17.19 27.84
C THR A 39 0.01 -17.57 27.36
N MET A 40 -0.13 -18.77 26.79
CA MET A 40 -1.42 -19.33 26.33
C MET A 40 -2.13 -20.24 27.36
N ALA A 41 -1.59 -20.30 28.58
CA ALA A 41 -2.18 -21.04 29.69
C ALA A 41 -2.94 -20.11 30.65
N THR A 42 -3.84 -20.70 31.43
CA THR A 42 -4.41 -20.03 32.61
C THR A 42 -3.30 -19.70 33.59
N ARG A 43 -3.24 -18.45 34.03
CA ARG A 43 -2.25 -17.96 35.00
C ARG A 43 -2.93 -17.17 36.10
N THR A 44 -2.24 -17.04 37.23
CA THR A 44 -2.68 -16.21 38.34
C THR A 44 -2.00 -14.85 38.22
N GLU A 45 -2.78 -13.78 38.17
CA GLU A 45 -2.30 -12.39 38.19
C GLU A 45 -2.70 -11.71 39.50
N CYS A 46 -1.90 -10.72 39.90
CA CYS A 46 -2.16 -9.90 41.09
C CYS A 46 -1.94 -8.45 40.70
N ASP A 47 -2.95 -7.60 40.93
CA ASP A 47 -2.87 -6.16 40.65
C ASP A 47 -2.49 -5.33 41.89
N GLY A 48 -2.08 -6.01 42.98
CA GLY A 48 -1.70 -5.42 44.26
C GLY A 48 -2.85 -5.30 45.26
N LEU A 49 -4.10 -5.45 44.83
CA LEU A 49 -5.29 -5.49 45.70
C LEU A 49 -5.91 -6.88 45.74
N ASP A 50 -6.01 -7.54 44.58
CA ASP A 50 -6.63 -8.86 44.46
C ASP A 50 -5.77 -9.84 43.65
N ILE A 51 -5.95 -11.13 43.94
CA ILE A 51 -5.38 -12.24 43.17
C ILE A 51 -6.51 -12.86 42.35
N TYR A 52 -6.37 -12.89 41.03
CA TYR A 52 -7.37 -13.46 40.13
C TYR A 52 -6.73 -14.35 39.07
N SER A 53 -7.54 -15.27 38.54
CA SER A 53 -7.11 -16.19 37.50
C SER A 53 -7.49 -15.64 36.13
N VAL A 54 -6.49 -15.52 35.24
CA VAL A 54 -6.65 -15.06 33.86
C VAL A 54 -6.41 -16.22 32.92
N GLY A 55 -7.44 -16.59 32.17
CA GLY A 55 -7.34 -17.54 31.06
C GLY A 55 -6.85 -16.87 29.79
N PHE A 56 -6.28 -17.66 28.87
CA PHE A 56 -6.02 -17.20 27.52
C PHE A 56 -7.34 -16.99 26.78
N SER A 57 -7.56 -15.78 26.24
CA SER A 57 -8.75 -15.45 25.46
C SER A 57 -8.40 -15.40 23.97
N PRO A 58 -8.92 -16.33 23.14
CA PRO A 58 -8.69 -16.31 21.70
C PRO A 58 -9.19 -15.03 21.03
N ASP A 59 -10.35 -14.50 21.46
CA ASP A 59 -10.92 -13.28 20.89
C ASP A 59 -10.03 -12.05 21.11
N ARG A 60 -9.32 -12.00 22.23
CA ARG A 60 -8.41 -10.88 22.56
C ARG A 60 -7.02 -11.03 21.96
N ASN A 61 -6.56 -12.26 21.72
CA ASN A 61 -5.17 -12.53 21.36
C ASN A 61 -5.00 -13.11 19.95
N VAL A 62 -5.84 -14.08 19.56
CA VAL A 62 -5.75 -14.77 18.26
C VAL A 62 -6.42 -13.95 17.16
N VAL A 63 -7.62 -13.42 17.39
CA VAL A 63 -8.36 -12.67 16.35
C VAL A 63 -7.56 -11.45 15.87
N PRO A 64 -7.05 -10.56 16.74
CA PRO A 64 -6.29 -9.39 16.27
C PRO A 64 -4.99 -9.78 15.58
N TYR A 65 -4.33 -10.85 16.02
CA TYR A 65 -3.13 -11.36 15.37
C TYR A 65 -3.44 -11.84 13.95
N LEU A 66 -4.48 -12.66 13.77
CA LEU A 66 -4.89 -13.17 12.46
C LEU A 66 -5.30 -12.03 11.52
N ASP A 67 -6.09 -11.06 12.00
CA ASP A 67 -6.50 -9.90 11.20
C ASP A 67 -5.29 -9.10 10.68
N VAL A 68 -4.28 -8.89 11.53
CA VAL A 68 -3.06 -8.20 11.13
C VAL A 68 -2.24 -9.02 10.13
N VAL A 69 -2.14 -10.34 10.30
CA VAL A 69 -1.43 -11.20 9.34
C VAL A 69 -2.13 -11.21 8.00
N LEU A 70 -3.44 -11.46 7.97
CA LEU A 70 -4.24 -11.53 6.75
C LEU A 70 -4.22 -10.20 5.97
N SER A 71 -4.33 -9.06 6.66
CA SER A 71 -4.25 -7.75 6.01
C SER A 71 -2.86 -7.48 5.38
N ARG A 72 -1.78 -7.93 6.02
CA ARG A 72 -0.41 -7.83 5.48
C ARG A 72 -0.21 -8.77 4.29
N GLU A 73 -0.73 -9.99 4.34
CA GLU A 73 -0.68 -10.94 3.24
C GLU A 73 -1.44 -10.40 2.02
N ARG A 74 -2.65 -9.87 2.20
CA ARG A 74 -3.40 -9.19 1.13
C ARG A 74 -2.61 -8.01 0.54
N THR A 75 -1.93 -7.23 1.38
CA THR A 75 -1.06 -6.14 0.91
C THR A 75 0.09 -6.67 0.04
N ILE A 76 0.71 -7.80 0.43
CA ILE A 76 1.76 -8.45 -0.37
C ILE A 76 1.21 -8.90 -1.72
N GLU A 77 0.01 -9.48 -1.77
CA GLU A 77 -0.62 -9.91 -3.03
C GLU A 77 -0.84 -8.75 -3.99
N VAL A 78 -1.37 -7.63 -3.49
CA VAL A 78 -1.55 -6.39 -4.27
C VAL A 78 -0.21 -5.89 -4.81
N LEU A 79 0.81 -5.82 -3.97
CA LEU A 79 2.16 -5.41 -4.36
C LEU A 79 2.77 -6.35 -5.41
N ARG A 80 2.60 -7.67 -5.27
CA ARG A 80 3.06 -8.66 -6.26
C ARG A 80 2.37 -8.47 -7.60
N LYS A 81 1.07 -8.16 -7.64
CA LYS A 81 0.37 -7.85 -8.90
C LYS A 81 0.85 -6.56 -9.53
N ARG A 82 1.02 -5.48 -8.76
CA ARG A 82 1.60 -4.22 -9.25
C ARG A 82 2.97 -4.44 -9.87
N LYS A 83 3.85 -5.16 -9.18
CA LYS A 83 5.18 -5.50 -9.70
C LYS A 83 5.11 -6.31 -10.98
N ARG A 84 4.19 -7.27 -11.06
CA ARG A 84 4.01 -8.07 -12.28
C ARG A 84 3.64 -7.18 -13.47
N TYR A 85 2.63 -6.31 -13.32
CA TYR A 85 2.24 -5.41 -14.41
C TYR A 85 3.36 -4.43 -14.79
N LEU A 86 4.09 -3.89 -13.81
CA LEU A 86 5.28 -3.08 -14.09
C LEU A 86 6.32 -3.87 -14.90
N ASN A 87 6.61 -5.11 -14.50
CA ASN A 87 7.57 -5.94 -15.23
C ASN A 87 7.08 -6.26 -16.64
N ASP A 88 5.78 -6.49 -16.83
CA ASP A 88 5.18 -6.73 -18.14
C ASP A 88 5.39 -5.50 -19.05
N TYR A 89 5.12 -4.28 -18.55
CA TYR A 89 5.43 -3.02 -19.24
C TYR A 89 6.93 -2.88 -19.52
N LEU A 90 7.79 -3.06 -18.52
CA LEU A 90 9.25 -2.94 -18.71
C LEU A 90 9.81 -3.95 -19.72
N ASN A 91 9.09 -5.03 -20.01
CA ASN A 91 9.47 -6.01 -21.03
C ASN A 91 9.00 -5.63 -22.44
N THR A 92 8.09 -4.67 -22.60
CA THR A 92 7.70 -4.14 -23.92
C THR A 92 8.65 -3.04 -24.43
N LEU A 93 9.39 -2.40 -23.52
CA LEU A 93 10.35 -1.35 -23.83
C LEU A 93 11.63 -1.86 -24.50
N ASP A 94 12.32 -0.97 -25.22
CA ASP A 94 13.67 -1.23 -25.72
C ASP A 94 14.63 -1.51 -24.54
N PRO A 95 15.63 -2.43 -24.70
CA PRO A 95 16.58 -2.73 -23.64
C PRO A 95 17.32 -1.51 -23.07
N LEU A 96 17.59 -0.48 -23.87
CA LEU A 96 18.23 0.75 -23.42
C LEU A 96 17.30 1.56 -22.52
N ASP A 97 16.05 1.72 -22.90
CA ASP A 97 15.02 2.45 -22.16
C ASP A 97 14.68 1.75 -20.84
N LYS A 98 14.55 0.43 -20.87
CA LYS A 98 14.41 -0.38 -19.66
C LYS A 98 15.57 -0.17 -18.69
N THR A 99 16.80 -0.27 -19.20
CA THR A 99 18.02 -0.10 -18.40
C THR A 99 18.12 1.31 -17.83
N TYR A 100 17.71 2.31 -18.60
CA TYR A 100 17.63 3.69 -18.16
C TYR A 100 16.67 3.86 -16.98
N LEU A 101 15.44 3.40 -17.10
CA LEU A 101 14.42 3.51 -16.05
C LEU A 101 14.83 2.79 -14.77
N ILE A 102 15.33 1.54 -14.87
CA ILE A 102 15.81 0.76 -13.72
C ILE A 102 16.93 1.53 -13.00
N ASN A 103 17.97 1.95 -13.73
CA ASN A 103 19.11 2.64 -13.12
C ASN A 103 18.75 3.99 -12.49
N ARG A 104 17.70 4.61 -13.01
CA ARG A 104 17.22 5.91 -12.55
C ARG A 104 16.42 5.80 -11.26
N TYR A 105 15.40 4.94 -11.23
CA TYR A 105 14.44 4.86 -10.13
C TYR A 105 14.81 3.86 -9.03
N THR A 106 15.81 3.00 -9.26
CA THR A 106 16.35 2.15 -8.18
C THR A 106 17.27 2.94 -7.22
N LYS A 107 17.79 4.11 -7.63
CA LYS A 107 18.64 4.94 -6.78
C LYS A 107 17.80 5.71 -5.76
N LYS A 108 18.35 5.96 -4.56
CA LYS A 108 17.67 6.69 -3.46
C LYS A 108 17.36 8.16 -3.76
N LYS A 109 17.88 8.73 -4.84
CA LYS A 109 17.69 10.15 -5.17
C LYS A 109 16.68 10.30 -6.28
N ILE A 110 15.67 11.14 -6.04
CA ILE A 110 14.69 11.55 -7.04
C ILE A 110 15.43 12.29 -8.17
N PRO A 111 15.23 11.91 -9.45
CA PRO A 111 15.86 12.59 -10.56
C PRO A 111 15.41 14.05 -10.68
N LYS A 112 16.33 14.99 -10.90
CA LYS A 112 15.97 16.42 -11.05
C LYS A 112 15.43 16.78 -12.42
N THR A 113 15.86 16.05 -13.44
CA THR A 113 15.41 16.25 -14.82
C THR A 113 14.29 15.26 -15.11
N ILE A 114 13.46 15.56 -16.11
CA ILE A 114 12.38 14.68 -16.58
C ILE A 114 12.63 14.38 -18.06
N ASN A 115 12.48 13.12 -18.42
CA ASN A 115 12.55 12.57 -19.77
C ASN A 115 11.12 12.22 -20.21
N PRO A 116 10.74 12.38 -21.49
CA PRO A 116 9.49 11.84 -22.03
C PRO A 116 9.14 10.42 -21.57
N LEU A 117 10.14 9.53 -21.50
CA LEU A 117 9.98 8.15 -21.05
C LEU A 117 9.53 8.04 -19.57
N ASP A 118 9.87 9.02 -18.72
CA ASP A 118 9.39 9.03 -17.34
C ASP A 118 7.88 9.33 -17.28
N ARG A 119 7.37 10.15 -18.22
CA ARG A 119 5.95 10.45 -18.30
C ARG A 119 5.17 9.24 -18.77
N GLU A 120 5.64 8.57 -19.83
CA GLU A 120 5.02 7.34 -20.34
C GLU A 120 4.96 6.27 -19.24
N LEU A 121 6.04 6.12 -18.48
CA LEU A 121 6.06 5.23 -17.31
C LEU A 121 5.06 5.65 -16.23
N TYR A 122 4.88 6.95 -15.98
CA TYR A 122 3.91 7.43 -15.00
C TYR A 122 2.47 7.16 -15.45
N GLU A 123 2.16 7.41 -16.72
CA GLU A 123 0.85 7.11 -17.32
C GLU A 123 0.53 5.61 -17.20
N GLU A 124 1.48 4.73 -17.51
CA GLU A 124 1.34 3.29 -17.29
C GLU A 124 1.09 2.94 -15.81
N ILE A 125 1.78 3.60 -14.87
CA ILE A 125 1.56 3.37 -13.43
C ILE A 125 0.13 3.75 -13.02
N LEU A 126 -0.44 4.81 -13.61
CA LEU A 126 -1.83 5.19 -13.37
C LEU A 126 -2.79 4.10 -13.88
N GLU A 127 -2.57 3.57 -15.08
CA GLU A 127 -3.35 2.45 -15.62
C GLU A 127 -3.24 1.20 -14.74
N ILE A 128 -2.03 0.88 -14.27
CA ILE A 128 -1.81 -0.22 -13.34
C ILE A 128 -2.59 0.01 -12.04
N ASN A 129 -2.54 1.22 -11.47
CA ASN A 129 -3.28 1.56 -10.25
C ASN A 129 -4.79 1.40 -10.44
N GLU A 130 -5.32 1.87 -11.57
CA GLU A 130 -6.74 1.75 -11.90
C GLU A 130 -7.16 0.27 -12.03
N ALA A 131 -6.38 -0.53 -12.76
CA ALA A 131 -6.62 -1.96 -12.91
C ALA A 131 -6.60 -2.69 -11.56
N ILE A 132 -5.64 -2.35 -10.68
CA ILE A 132 -5.56 -2.91 -9.33
C ILE A 132 -6.76 -2.47 -8.48
N ASN A 133 -7.17 -1.21 -8.54
CA ASN A 133 -8.31 -0.74 -7.77
C ASN A 133 -9.59 -1.45 -8.18
N PHE A 134 -9.80 -1.63 -9.50
CA PHE A 134 -10.91 -2.40 -10.03
C PHE A 134 -10.89 -3.88 -9.58
N MET A 135 -9.72 -4.52 -9.57
CA MET A 135 -9.58 -5.92 -9.16
C MET A 135 -9.93 -6.20 -7.68
N TRP A 136 -9.82 -5.20 -6.81
CA TRP A 136 -10.03 -5.35 -5.36
C TRP A 136 -11.19 -4.51 -4.81
N ASP A 137 -12.04 -3.96 -5.69
CA ASP A 137 -13.16 -3.08 -5.36
C ASP A 137 -12.76 -1.88 -4.49
N TYR A 138 -11.56 -1.32 -4.75
CA TYR A 138 -11.15 -0.07 -4.11
C TYR A 138 -11.80 1.12 -4.83
N PRO A 139 -12.18 2.18 -4.09
CA PRO A 139 -12.71 3.39 -4.72
C PRO A 139 -11.65 3.99 -5.68
N PRO A 140 -12.10 4.57 -6.81
CA PRO A 140 -11.19 5.19 -7.77
C PRO A 140 -10.39 6.31 -7.11
N ASP A 141 -9.13 6.47 -7.54
CA ASP A 141 -8.27 7.52 -7.00
C ASP A 141 -8.72 8.90 -7.51
N ILE A 142 -9.34 9.67 -6.63
CA ILE A 142 -9.97 10.96 -6.94
C ILE A 142 -8.92 12.05 -7.22
N ARG A 143 -7.63 11.78 -6.95
CA ARG A 143 -6.54 12.76 -7.14
C ARG A 143 -6.37 13.23 -8.58
N ASN A 144 -6.78 12.40 -9.55
CA ASN A 144 -6.69 12.70 -10.98
C ASN A 144 -8.02 13.11 -11.61
N VAL A 145 -9.07 13.29 -10.82
CA VAL A 145 -10.33 13.84 -11.34
C VAL A 145 -10.09 15.32 -11.58
N GLU A 146 -10.21 15.76 -12.84
CA GLU A 146 -10.32 17.18 -13.15
C GLU A 146 -11.46 17.76 -12.31
N LEU A 147 -11.12 18.50 -11.25
CA LEU A 147 -12.07 19.22 -10.41
C LEU A 147 -12.73 20.28 -11.29
N ASN A 148 -13.78 19.91 -12.00
CA ASN A 148 -14.66 20.87 -12.64
C ASN A 148 -15.54 21.49 -11.56
N ASN A 149 -15.76 22.80 -11.63
CA ASN A 149 -16.59 23.51 -10.67
C ASN A 149 -18.00 22.91 -10.56
N GLU A 150 -18.52 22.31 -11.64
CA GLU A 150 -19.82 21.62 -11.66
C GLU A 150 -19.85 20.33 -10.83
N THR A 151 -18.73 19.61 -10.70
CA THR A 151 -18.63 18.41 -9.85
C THR A 151 -18.46 18.78 -8.38
N LEU A 152 -17.74 19.87 -8.09
CA LEU A 152 -17.55 20.39 -6.74
C LEU A 152 -18.86 20.90 -6.12
N GLU A 153 -19.69 21.62 -6.88
CA GLU A 153 -21.00 22.09 -6.40
C GLU A 153 -21.94 20.93 -6.07
N LYS A 154 -21.97 19.89 -6.93
CA LYS A 154 -22.80 18.69 -6.68
C LYS A 154 -22.36 17.90 -5.45
N ASP A 155 -21.06 17.77 -5.23
CA ASP A 155 -20.52 17.09 -4.05
C ASP A 155 -20.76 17.91 -2.78
N PHE A 156 -20.64 19.24 -2.84
CA PHE A 156 -21.00 20.13 -1.73
C PHE A 156 -22.48 20.07 -1.40
N ASP A 157 -23.35 20.11 -2.40
CA ASP A 157 -24.80 20.01 -2.22
C ASP A 157 -25.19 18.65 -1.63
N ALA A 158 -24.57 17.56 -2.10
CA ALA A 158 -24.79 16.22 -1.55
C ALA A 158 -24.35 16.14 -0.07
N ILE A 159 -23.22 16.74 0.29
CA ILE A 159 -22.72 16.78 1.67
C ILE A 159 -23.59 17.69 2.55
N ALA A 160 -24.03 18.85 2.06
CA ALA A 160 -24.92 19.76 2.76
C ALA A 160 -26.28 19.12 3.05
N THR A 161 -26.83 18.42 2.06
CA THR A 161 -28.09 17.65 2.19
C THR A 161 -27.95 16.52 3.23
N LEU A 162 -26.78 15.88 3.31
CA LEU A 162 -26.50 14.82 4.27
C LEU A 162 -26.27 15.35 5.70
N LEU A 163 -25.82 16.61 5.82
CA LEU A 163 -25.66 17.34 7.08
C LEU A 163 -26.92 18.11 7.51
N GLY A 164 -27.94 18.17 6.66
CA GLY A 164 -29.23 18.82 6.94
C GLY A 164 -29.16 20.35 6.99
N VAL A 165 -28.25 20.96 6.21
CA VAL A 165 -28.11 22.42 6.05
C VAL A 165 -28.49 22.81 4.64
#